data_AF-A0A2H9RRE8-F1
#
_entry.id   AF-A0A2H9RRE8-F1
#
_cell.length_a   1.000
_cell.length_b   1.000
_cell.length_c   1.000
_cell.angle_alpha   90.00
_cell.angle_beta   90.00
_cell.angle_gamma   90.00
#
_symmetry.space_group_name_H-M   'P 1'
#
loop_
_entity.id
_entity.type
_entity.pdbx_description
1 polymer ?
#
loop_
_entity_poly.entity_id
_entity_poly.type
_entity_poly.pdbx_seq_one_letter_code
_entity_poly.pdbx_strand_id
1 'polypeptide(L)'
;MLTDKDIAIYALGKTEGVHSIAETLGKGLDDEKYIESWNKTMKLLGIEMPLKELEKIYNEFAKKMEDLMTSENIKPETQPTE
;
A
#
# COMPACT_ATOMS: atom_id res chain seq x y z
N MET A 1 13.87 7.53 17.95
CA MET A 1 12.42 7.83 17.84
C MET A 1 12.06 7.65 16.38
N LEU A 2 10.98 6.94 16.05
CA LEU A 2 10.52 6.84 14.67
C LEU A 2 9.98 8.21 14.22
N THR A 3 10.22 8.57 12.96
CA THR A 3 9.62 9.78 12.38
C THR A 3 8.19 9.51 11.94
N ASP A 4 7.39 10.56 11.77
CA ASP A 4 6.02 10.42 11.24
C ASP A 4 6.00 9.74 9.87
N LYS A 5 7.07 9.92 9.07
CA LYS A 5 7.27 9.22 7.80
C LYS A 5 7.49 7.72 8.00
N ASP A 6 8.31 7.32 8.96
CA ASP A 6 8.55 5.90 9.26
C ASP A 6 7.26 5.21 9.73
N ILE A 7 6.45 5.92 10.54
CA ILE A 7 5.17 5.40 11.01
C ILE A 7 4.15 5.34 9.87
N ALA A 8 4.13 6.34 8.98
CA ALA A 8 3.28 6.34 7.80
C ALA A 8 3.56 5.15 6.87
N ILE A 9 4.84 4.86 6.59
CA ILE A 9 5.25 3.71 5.76
C ILE A 9 4.87 2.39 6.43
N TYR A 10 5.06 2.28 7.74
CA TYR A 10 4.66 1.08 8.49
C TYR A 10 3.13 0.86 8.47
N ALA A 11 2.36 1.93 8.66
CA ALA A 11 0.91 1.89 8.57
C ALA A 11 0.46 1.51 7.15
N LEU A 12 1.11 2.07 6.11
CA LEU A 12 0.85 1.75 4.72
C LEU A 12 1.06 0.25 4.45
N GLY A 13 2.20 -0.31 4.84
CA GLY A 13 2.48 -1.74 4.65
C GLY A 13 1.46 -2.67 5.33
N LYS A 14 0.93 -2.27 6.49
CA LYS A 14 -0.18 -2.99 7.14
C LYS A 14 -1.48 -2.89 6.35
N THR A 15 -1.79 -1.71 5.83
CA THR A 15 -2.99 -1.51 5.02
C THR A 15 -2.89 -2.29 3.71
N GLU A 16 -1.73 -2.30 3.04
CA GLU A 16 -1.46 -3.08 1.81
C GLU A 16 -1.69 -4.57 2.05
N GLY A 17 -1.22 -5.10 3.19
CA GLY A 17 -1.46 -6.50 3.55
C GLY A 17 -2.95 -6.83 3.72
N VAL A 18 -3.73 -5.92 4.32
CA VAL A 18 -5.19 -6.08 4.44
C VAL A 18 -5.88 -5.97 3.07
N HIS A 19 -5.40 -5.07 2.22
CA HIS A 19 -5.92 -4.91 0.87
C HIS A 19 -5.67 -6.15 0.01
N SER A 20 -4.45 -6.67 0.00
CA SER A 20 -4.09 -7.92 -0.68
C SER A 20 -4.94 -9.10 -0.21
N ILE A 21 -5.25 -9.20 1.09
CA ILE A 21 -6.18 -10.21 1.61
C ILE A 21 -7.60 -9.97 1.07
N ALA A 22 -8.08 -8.72 1.05
CA ALA A 22 -9.41 -8.40 0.53
C ALA A 22 -9.54 -8.73 -0.97
N GLU A 23 -8.52 -8.43 -1.77
CA GLU A 23 -8.44 -8.83 -3.19
C GLU A 23 -8.44 -10.35 -3.35
N THR A 24 -7.64 -11.07 -2.57
CA THR A 24 -7.60 -12.55 -2.56
C THR A 24 -8.98 -13.15 -2.24
N LEU A 25 -9.76 -12.47 -1.39
CA LEU A 25 -11.13 -12.87 -1.04
C LEU A 25 -12.20 -12.35 -2.02
N GLY A 26 -11.82 -11.71 -3.13
CA GLY A 26 -12.73 -11.18 -4.14
C GLY A 26 -13.53 -9.93 -3.70
N LYS A 27 -13.06 -9.21 -2.68
CA LYS A 27 -13.72 -8.04 -2.07
C LYS A 27 -12.99 -6.73 -2.31
N GLY A 28 -12.08 -6.68 -3.29
CA GLY A 28 -11.12 -5.59 -3.54
C GLY A 28 -11.60 -4.17 -3.20
N LEU A 29 -10.71 -3.37 -2.61
CA LEU A 29 -10.98 -1.97 -2.29
C LEU A 29 -10.52 -1.09 -3.46
N ASP A 30 -11.27 -0.04 -3.77
CA ASP A 30 -10.73 1.04 -4.61
C ASP A 30 -9.66 1.84 -3.84
N ASP A 31 -8.74 2.45 -4.59
CA ASP A 31 -7.61 3.24 -4.05
C ASP A 31 -8.07 4.36 -3.11
N GLU A 32 -9.23 4.97 -3.36
CA GLU A 32 -9.79 6.02 -2.50
C GLU A 32 -10.14 5.48 -1.12
N LYS A 33 -10.89 4.38 -1.04
CA LYS A 33 -11.24 3.72 0.24
C LYS A 33 -10.03 3.18 0.95
N TYR A 34 -9.02 2.75 0.19
CA TYR A 34 -7.74 2.32 0.74
C TYR A 34 -7.03 3.47 1.46
N ILE A 35 -6.88 4.63 0.81
CA ILE A 35 -6.26 5.84 1.39
C ILE A 35 -7.06 6.33 2.60
N GLU A 36 -8.39 6.27 2.56
CA GLU A 36 -9.23 6.58 3.73
C GLU A 36 -8.99 5.63 4.91
N SER A 37 -8.85 4.33 4.64
CA SER A 37 -8.56 3.31 5.66
C SER A 37 -7.18 3.54 6.29
N TRP A 38 -6.20 3.88 5.47
CA TRP A 38 -4.88 4.25 5.94
C TRP A 38 -4.90 5.55 6.76
N ASN A 39 -5.64 6.57 6.34
CA ASN A 39 -5.84 7.80 7.11
C ASN A 39 -6.49 7.54 8.48
N LYS A 40 -7.49 6.65 8.54
CA LYS A 40 -8.09 6.20 9.81
C LYS A 40 -7.06 5.52 10.71
N THR A 41 -6.20 4.67 10.14
CA THR A 41 -5.12 4.01 10.87
C THR A 41 -4.13 5.03 11.45
N MET A 42 -3.73 6.04 10.67
CA MET A 42 -2.85 7.12 11.12
C MET A 42 -3.44 7.93 12.27
N LYS A 43 -4.74 8.25 12.20
CA LYS A 43 -5.46 8.92 13.30
C LYS A 43 -5.51 8.09 14.57
N LEU A 44 -5.72 6.77 14.47
CA LEU A 44 -5.68 5.87 15.62
C LEU A 44 -4.30 5.80 16.28
N LEU A 45 -3.24 6.05 15.51
CA LEU A 45 -1.86 6.16 16.01
C LEU A 45 -1.53 7.54 16.58
N GLY A 46 -2.49 8.48 16.60
CA GLY A 46 -2.28 9.84 17.09
C GLY A 46 -1.50 10.74 16.13
N ILE A 47 -1.43 10.37 14.84
CA ILE A 47 -0.68 11.12 13.83
C ILE A 47 -1.67 11.86 12.93
N GLU A 48 -1.55 13.19 12.90
CA GLU A 48 -2.29 14.04 12.00
C GLU A 48 -1.47 14.29 10.73
N MET A 49 -1.80 13.55 9.66
CA MET A 49 -1.23 13.77 8.33
C MET A 49 -2.36 14.14 7.34
N PRO A 50 -2.20 15.21 6.55
CA PRO A 50 -3.17 15.56 5.52
C PRO A 50 -3.37 14.43 4.52
N LEU A 51 -4.60 14.25 4.05
CA LEU A 51 -4.93 13.20 3.07
C LEU A 51 -4.05 13.31 1.81
N LYS A 52 -3.78 14.53 1.37
CA LYS A 52 -2.91 14.84 0.22
C LYS A 52 -1.45 14.40 0.41
N GLU A 53 -0.95 14.40 1.64
CA GLU A 53 0.41 13.91 1.93
C GLU A 53 0.45 12.38 1.92
N LEU A 54 -0.58 11.73 2.45
CA LEU A 54 -0.73 10.28 2.36
C LEU A 54 -0.85 9.84 0.90
N GLU A 55 -1.69 10.48 0.11
CA GLU A 55 -1.85 10.22 -1.32
C GLU A 55 -0.52 10.34 -2.07
N LYS A 56 0.30 11.35 -1.73
CA LYS A 56 1.64 11.49 -2.32
C LYS A 56 2.54 10.30 -1.97
N ILE A 57 2.56 9.87 -0.71
CA ILE A 57 3.36 8.71 -0.27
C ILE A 57 2.87 7.43 -0.95
N TYR A 58 1.55 7.24 -1.07
CA TYR A 58 0.95 6.11 -1.80
C TYR A 58 1.43 6.07 -3.25
N ASN A 59 1.32 7.19 -3.97
CA ASN A 59 1.74 7.28 -5.38
C ASN A 59 3.26 7.04 -5.55
N GLU A 60 4.09 7.57 -4.65
CA GLU A 60 5.53 7.30 -4.65
C GLU A 60 5.84 5.82 -4.38
N PHE A 61 5.07 5.16 -3.51
CA PHE A 61 5.19 3.74 -3.23
C PHE A 61 4.74 2.88 -4.42
N ALA A 62 3.54 3.14 -4.96
CA ALA A 62 2.98 2.42 -6.10
C ALA A 62 3.91 2.48 -7.32
N LYS A 63 4.43 3.68 -7.63
CA LYS A 63 5.39 3.85 -8.72
C LYS A 63 6.69 3.07 -8.48
N LYS A 64 7.22 3.07 -7.26
CA LYS A 64 8.41 2.25 -6.95
C LYS A 64 8.14 0.76 -7.08
N MET A 65 6.96 0.29 -6.70
CA MET A 65 6.57 -1.11 -6.87
C MET A 65 6.45 -1.47 -8.36
N GLU A 66 5.86 -0.59 -9.18
CA GLU A 66 5.80 -0.75 -10.63
C GLU A 66 7.21 -0.77 -11.25
N ASP A 67 8.08 0.17 -10.87
CA ASP A 67 9.47 0.22 -11.31
C ASP A 67 10.22 -1.06 -10.91
N LEU A 68 9.97 -1.63 -9.72
CA LEU A 68 10.56 -2.90 -9.28
C LEU A 68 10.04 -4.10 -10.10
N MET A 69 8.72 -4.19 -10.32
CA MET A 69 8.11 -5.25 -11.14
C MET A 69 8.54 -5.19 -12.61
N THR A 70 8.91 -4.01 -13.12
CA THR A 70 9.37 -3.83 -14.50
C THR A 70 10.89 -3.92 -14.66
N SER A 71 11.66 -3.56 -13.63
CA SER A 71 13.13 -3.65 -13.63
C SER A 71 13.65 -5.04 -13.30
N GLU A 72 12.97 -5.78 -12.46
CA GLU A 72 13.17 -7.22 -12.37
C GLU A 72 12.40 -7.86 -13.53
N ASN A 73 13.10 -8.57 -14.42
CA ASN A 73 12.50 -9.53 -15.36
C ASN A 73 11.86 -10.71 -14.59
N ILE A 74 10.97 -10.42 -13.63
CA ILE A 74 10.07 -11.41 -13.05
C ILE A 74 9.05 -11.68 -14.15
N LYS A 75 9.45 -12.50 -15.14
CA LYS A 75 8.47 -13.33 -15.82
C LYS A 75 7.77 -14.07 -14.69
N PRO A 76 6.44 -13.99 -14.57
CA PRO A 76 5.74 -15.02 -13.82
C PRO A 76 6.19 -16.33 -14.45
N GLU A 77 6.88 -17.20 -13.70
CA GLU A 77 6.91 -18.61 -14.07
C GLU A 77 5.46 -19.08 -13.95
N THR A 78 4.67 -18.85 -14.99
CA THR A 78 3.51 -19.69 -15.25
C THR A 78 4.09 -21.08 -15.43
N GLN A 79 4.05 -21.87 -14.36
CA GLN A 79 4.27 -23.30 -14.44
C GLN A 79 3.38 -23.83 -15.57
N PRO A 80 3.91 -24.62 -16.52
CA PRO A 80 3.08 -25.26 -17.50
C PRO A 80 2.21 -26.28 -16.75
N THR A 81 0.90 -26.02 -16.67
CA THR A 81 -0.07 -27.08 -16.40
C THR A 81 -0.04 -28.03 -17.59
N GLU A 82 0.47 -29.23 -17.34
CA GLU A 82 0.35 -30.42 -18.21
C GLU A 82 -1.11 -30.79 -18.48
#